data_AF-A0A378A160-F1
#
_entry.id   AF-A0A378A160-F1
#
_cell.length_a   1.000
_cell.length_b   1.000
_cell.length_c   1.000
_cell.angle_alpha   90.00
_cell.angle_beta   90.00
_cell.angle_gamma   90.00
#
_symmetry.space_group_name_H-M   'P 1'
#
loop_
_entity.id
_entity.type
_entity.pdbx_description
1 polymer ?
#
loop_
_entity_poly.entity_id
_entity_poly.type
_entity_poly.pdbx_seq_one_letter_code
_entity_poly.pdbx_strand_id
1 'polypeptide(L)'
;MPRRRVIGQRKNSADPKFGSELLAKFVNILMVDGKKSTAETIVYSALETLAQRSGKSELEAFEVALENVRPTVEVKSRRVGGSTYQVPVEVRPVRRNALAMRWIVEAARKRGDKSMALRLANELTDAADNKGTAS
;
A
#
# COMPACT_ATOMS: atom_id res chain seq x y z
N MET A 1 14.22 12.93 -17.13
CA MET A 1 12.98 12.25 -17.55
C MET A 1 13.02 12.04 -19.06
N PRO A 2 12.78 10.83 -19.59
CA PRO A 2 12.90 10.61 -21.01
C PRO A 2 11.56 10.81 -21.73
N ARG A 3 11.57 11.60 -22.81
CA ARG A 3 10.47 11.65 -23.80
C ARG A 3 10.43 10.40 -24.69
N ARG A 4 11.51 9.61 -24.75
CA ARG A 4 11.67 8.49 -25.71
C ARG A 4 12.14 7.17 -25.09
N ARG A 5 12.98 7.20 -24.04
CA ARG A 5 13.56 6.00 -23.42
C ARG A 5 12.64 5.45 -22.34
N VAL A 6 12.21 4.19 -22.47
CA VAL A 6 11.52 3.48 -21.39
C VAL A 6 12.55 3.11 -20.32
N ILE A 7 12.36 3.59 -19.09
CA ILE A 7 13.23 3.24 -17.96
C ILE A 7 12.66 1.98 -17.31
N GLY A 8 13.50 0.95 -17.19
CA GLY A 8 13.16 -0.26 -16.44
C GLY A 8 13.05 0.02 -14.94
N GLN A 9 12.18 -0.71 -14.25
CA GLN A 9 12.05 -0.60 -12.80
C GLN A 9 13.26 -1.24 -12.12
N ARG A 10 13.78 -0.59 -11.07
CA ARG A 10 14.81 -1.15 -10.20
C ARG A 10 14.17 -2.23 -9.33
N LYS A 11 14.84 -3.39 -9.19
CA LYS A 11 14.43 -4.45 -8.27
C LYS A 11 14.89 -4.09 -6.86
N ASN A 12 14.02 -4.29 -5.88
CA ASN A 12 14.36 -4.10 -4.48
C ASN A 12 14.75 -5.45 -3.87
N SER A 13 15.64 -5.44 -2.88
CA SER A 13 15.89 -6.62 -2.06
C SER A 13 14.64 -7.02 -1.27
N ALA A 14 14.50 -8.32 -1.03
CA ALA A 14 13.42 -8.88 -0.22
C ALA A 14 13.52 -8.43 1.25
N ASP A 15 12.39 -8.52 1.96
CA ASP A 15 12.32 -8.21 3.39
C ASP A 15 13.21 -9.16 4.22
N PRO A 16 13.97 -8.65 5.20
CA PRO A 16 14.89 -9.48 5.98
C PRO A 16 14.20 -10.47 6.93
N LYS A 17 12.97 -10.21 7.40
CA LYS A 17 12.25 -11.09 8.34
C LYS A 17 11.42 -12.13 7.59
N PHE A 18 10.71 -11.71 6.55
CA PHE A 18 9.73 -12.56 5.85
C PHE A 18 10.15 -12.99 4.44
N GLY A 19 11.25 -12.45 3.89
CA GLY A 19 11.67 -12.75 2.51
C GLY A 19 10.71 -12.25 1.43
N SER A 20 9.74 -11.38 1.76
CA SER A 20 8.74 -10.88 0.82
C SER A 20 9.18 -9.59 0.14
N GLU A 21 9.13 -9.56 -1.20
CA GLU A 21 9.36 -8.32 -1.97
C GLU A 21 8.22 -7.31 -1.82
N LEU A 22 6.98 -7.79 -1.59
CA LEU A 22 5.81 -6.93 -1.40
C LEU A 22 5.92 -6.15 -0.10
N LEU A 23 6.29 -6.83 0.98
CA LEU A 23 6.47 -6.22 2.30
C LEU A 23 7.64 -5.23 2.28
N ALA A 24 8.76 -5.56 1.62
CA ALA A 24 9.87 -4.63 1.44
C ALA A 24 9.46 -3.34 0.69
N LYS A 25 8.59 -3.45 -0.33
CA LYS A 25 8.04 -2.27 -1.02
C LYS A 25 7.13 -1.46 -0.09
N PHE A 26 6.32 -2.12 0.74
CA PHE A 26 5.44 -1.46 1.71
C PHE A 26 6.23 -0.66 2.76
N VAL A 27 7.27 -1.26 3.34
CA VAL A 27 8.18 -0.58 4.28
C VAL A 27 8.78 0.68 3.64
N ASN A 28 9.22 0.59 2.39
CA ASN A 28 9.79 1.75 1.68
C ASN A 28 8.76 2.85 1.40
N ILE A 29 7.48 2.51 1.21
CA ILE A 29 6.40 3.50 1.04
C ILE A 29 6.07 4.18 2.37
N LEU A 30 6.12 3.43 3.48
CA LEU A 30 5.90 3.96 4.81
C LEU A 30 7.04 4.86 5.30
N MET A 31 8.27 4.52 4.91
CA MET A 31 9.50 5.20 5.32
C MET A 31 9.48 6.70 5.02
N VAL A 32 9.93 7.49 6.00
CA VAL A 32 10.11 8.94 5.91
C VAL A 32 11.56 9.26 6.29
N ASP A 33 12.15 10.26 5.64
CA ASP A 33 13.53 10.73 5.88
C ASP A 33 14.62 9.63 5.77
N GLY A 34 14.35 8.55 5.03
CA GLY A 34 15.28 7.43 4.87
C GLY A 34 15.45 6.55 6.11
N LYS A 35 14.60 6.71 7.14
CA LYS A 35 14.68 5.95 8.39
C LYS A 35 14.07 4.54 8.23
N LYS A 36 14.85 3.63 7.63
CA LYS A 36 14.38 2.27 7.32
C LYS A 36 14.12 1.43 8.56
N SER A 37 15.05 1.44 9.52
CA SER A 37 14.92 0.66 10.76
C SER A 37 13.64 1.00 11.52
N THR A 38 13.30 2.28 11.67
CA THR A 38 12.04 2.69 12.33
C THR A 38 10.81 2.28 11.54
N ALA A 39 10.87 2.33 10.20
CA ALA A 39 9.76 1.91 9.35
C ALA A 39 9.52 0.40 9.47
N GLU A 40 10.58 -0.40 9.50
CA GLU A 40 10.53 -1.86 9.73
C GLU A 40 9.89 -2.16 11.09
N THR A 41 10.33 -1.51 12.17
CA THR A 41 9.74 -1.70 13.51
C THR A 41 8.25 -1.40 13.53
N ILE A 42 7.81 -0.30 12.90
CA ILE A 42 6.40 0.08 12.83
C ILE A 42 5.59 -0.98 12.07
N VAL A 43 6.10 -1.43 10.91
CA VAL A 43 5.39 -2.41 10.07
C VAL A 43 5.29 -3.75 10.78
N TYR A 44 6.38 -4.26 11.36
CA TYR A 44 6.34 -5.55 12.06
C TYR A 44 5.44 -5.52 13.29
N SER A 45 5.46 -4.43 14.09
CA SER A 45 4.55 -4.27 15.22
C SER A 45 3.08 -4.20 14.78
N ALA A 46 2.80 -3.56 13.64
CA ALA A 46 1.45 -3.51 13.08
C ALA A 46 0.98 -4.87 12.54
N LEU A 47 1.87 -5.65 11.95
CA LEU A 47 1.55 -7.00 11.45
C LEU A 47 1.30 -7.99 12.59
N GLU A 48 2.09 -7.92 13.66
CA GLU A 48 1.89 -8.75 14.85
C GLU A 48 0.51 -8.50 15.47
N THR A 49 0.12 -7.23 15.62
CA THR A 49 -1.21 -6.87 16.14
C THR A 49 -2.35 -7.25 15.18
N LEU A 50 -2.13 -7.19 13.87
CA LEU A 50 -3.08 -7.68 12.86
C LEU A 50 -3.25 -9.20 12.92
N ALA A 51 -2.16 -9.96 13.04
CA ALA A 51 -2.18 -11.41 13.16
C ALA A 51 -2.92 -11.83 14.44
N GLN A 52 -2.67 -11.15 15.56
CA GLN A 52 -3.35 -11.40 16.82
C GLN A 52 -4.88 -11.20 16.72
N ARG A 53 -5.35 -10.22 15.94
CA ARG A 53 -6.78 -9.94 15.75
C ARG A 53 -7.45 -10.85 14.73
N SER A 54 -6.76 -11.16 13.64
CA SER A 54 -7.30 -11.95 12.54
C SER A 54 -7.21 -13.47 12.76
N GLY A 55 -6.32 -13.92 13.66
CA GLY A 55 -6.02 -15.34 13.87
C GLY A 55 -5.31 -16.01 12.68
N LYS A 56 -4.89 -15.22 11.68
CA LYS A 56 -4.17 -15.67 10.48
C LYS A 56 -2.68 -15.36 10.60
N SER A 57 -1.87 -15.93 9.72
CA SER A 57 -0.45 -15.55 9.64
C SER A 57 -0.29 -14.08 9.22
N GLU A 58 0.78 -13.43 9.68
CA GLU A 58 1.06 -12.01 9.41
C GLU A 58 1.04 -11.67 7.91
N LEU A 59 1.61 -12.56 7.08
CA LEU A 59 1.68 -12.37 5.63
C LEU A 59 0.33 -12.56 4.95
N GLU A 60 -0.41 -13.59 5.31
CA GLU A 60 -1.74 -13.84 4.72
C GLU A 60 -2.71 -12.72 5.08
N ALA A 61 -2.71 -12.27 6.34
CA ALA A 61 -3.56 -11.16 6.76
C ALA A 61 -3.24 -9.88 6.00
N PHE A 62 -1.95 -9.61 5.77
CA PHE A 62 -1.51 -8.47 4.97
C PHE A 62 -1.92 -8.60 3.50
N GLU A 63 -1.79 -9.77 2.89
CA GLU A 63 -2.16 -9.99 1.49
C GLU A 63 -3.66 -9.84 1.26
N VAL A 64 -4.49 -10.36 2.17
CA VAL A 64 -5.95 -10.19 2.13
C VAL A 64 -6.34 -8.72 2.23
N ALA A 65 -5.77 -7.98 3.20
CA ALA A 65 -6.02 -6.55 3.32
C ALA A 65 -5.58 -5.79 2.06
N LEU A 66 -4.44 -6.17 1.47
CA LEU A 66 -3.97 -5.55 0.23
C LEU A 66 -4.93 -5.82 -0.92
N GLU A 67 -5.42 -7.06 -1.06
CA GLU A 67 -6.29 -7.48 -2.15
C GLU A 67 -7.60 -6.69 -2.19
N ASN A 68 -8.21 -6.45 -1.03
CA ASN A 68 -9.42 -5.64 -0.92
C ASN A 68 -9.21 -4.19 -1.39
N VAL A 69 -8.03 -3.61 -1.18
CA VAL A 69 -7.71 -2.22 -1.52
C VAL A 69 -7.18 -2.07 -2.95
N ARG A 70 -6.97 -3.16 -3.69
CA ARG A 70 -6.38 -3.12 -5.05
C ARG A 70 -7.38 -2.57 -6.08
N PRO A 71 -7.14 -1.41 -6.70
CA PRO A 71 -8.04 -0.87 -7.72
C PRO A 71 -7.90 -1.61 -9.05
N THR A 72 -9.01 -2.04 -9.64
CA THR A 72 -9.04 -2.63 -10.99
C THR A 72 -9.00 -1.56 -12.09
N VAL A 73 -9.68 -0.43 -11.87
CA VAL A 73 -9.83 0.66 -12.84
C VAL A 73 -9.43 1.99 -12.21
N GLU A 74 -8.70 2.83 -12.95
CA GLU A 74 -8.43 4.23 -12.59
C GLU A 74 -9.04 5.16 -13.64
N VAL A 75 -9.49 6.34 -13.23
CA VAL A 75 -9.93 7.37 -14.16
C VAL A 75 -8.75 8.23 -14.61
N LYS A 76 -8.65 8.47 -15.93
CA LYS A 76 -7.69 9.40 -16.51
C LYS A 76 -8.42 10.54 -17.20
N SER A 77 -7.95 11.76 -16.95
CA SER A 77 -8.44 12.92 -17.68
C SER A 77 -7.99 12.86 -19.13
N ARG A 78 -8.95 12.94 -20.06
CA ARG A 78 -8.71 13.02 -21.50
C ARG A 78 -9.47 14.20 -22.06
N ARG A 79 -8.78 15.06 -22.81
CA ARG A 79 -9.40 16.22 -23.46
C ARG A 79 -9.93 15.83 -24.84
N VAL A 80 -11.20 16.12 -25.09
CA VAL A 80 -11.88 15.86 -26.37
C VAL A 80 -12.79 17.04 -26.68
N GLY A 81 -12.64 17.64 -27.88
CA GLY A 81 -13.57 18.68 -28.37
C GLY A 81 -13.72 19.91 -27.47
N GLY A 82 -12.67 20.28 -26.71
CA GLY A 82 -12.68 21.47 -25.84
C GLY A 82 -12.94 21.18 -24.35
N SER A 83 -13.59 20.05 -24.02
CA SER A 83 -13.90 19.62 -22.64
C SER A 83 -12.99 18.48 -22.16
N THR A 84 -12.86 18.34 -20.83
CA THR A 84 -12.07 17.28 -20.19
C THR A 84 -13.01 16.19 -19.65
N TYR A 85 -12.86 14.97 -20.15
CA TYR A 85 -13.63 13.81 -19.73
C TYR A 85 -12.80 12.87 -18.87
N GLN A 86 -13.43 12.17 -17.93
CA GLN A 86 -12.82 11.10 -17.17
C GLN A 86 -13.01 9.79 -17.94
N VAL A 87 -11.92 9.22 -18.42
CA VAL A 87 -11.92 7.94 -19.15
C VAL A 87 -11.44 6.84 -18.22
N PRO A 88 -12.23 5.77 -18.00
CA PRO A 88 -11.79 4.62 -17.21
C PRO A 88 -10.71 3.84 -17.98
N VAL A 89 -9.63 3.50 -17.29
CA VAL A 89 -8.51 2.73 -17.83
C VAL A 89 -8.13 1.66 -16.82
N GLU A 90 -7.87 0.45 -17.31
CA GLU A 90 -7.44 -0.67 -16.46
C GLU A 90 -6.06 -0.39 -15.84
N VAL A 91 -5.95 -0.67 -14.53
CA VAL A 91 -4.71 -0.48 -13.78
C VAL A 91 -3.81 -1.68 -13.95
N ARG A 92 -2.58 -1.44 -14.45
CA ARG A 92 -1.53 -2.45 -14.56
C ARG A 92 -1.21 -3.08 -13.19
N PRO A 93 -0.95 -4.40 -13.09
CA PRO A 93 -0.76 -5.08 -11.80
C PRO A 93 0.30 -4.46 -10.88
N VAL A 94 1.46 -4.09 -11.43
CA VAL A 94 2.54 -3.45 -10.67
C VAL A 94 2.10 -2.11 -10.04
N ARG A 95 1.30 -1.35 -10.79
CA ARG A 95 0.74 -0.07 -10.32
C ARG A 95 -0.38 -0.28 -9.30
N ARG A 96 -1.19 -1.34 -9.48
CA ARG A 96 -2.28 -1.71 -8.58
C ARG A 96 -1.79 -1.89 -7.15
N ASN A 97 -0.72 -2.68 -6.98
CA ASN A 97 -0.11 -2.90 -5.67
C ASN A 97 0.46 -1.60 -5.08
N ALA A 98 1.13 -0.78 -5.91
CA ALA A 98 1.71 0.48 -5.46
C ALA A 98 0.66 1.53 -5.06
N LEU A 99 -0.49 1.55 -5.72
CA LEU A 99 -1.61 2.41 -5.35
C LEU A 99 -2.23 1.95 -4.02
N ALA A 100 -2.52 0.65 -3.90
CA ALA A 100 -3.12 0.10 -2.70
C ALA A 100 -2.26 0.37 -1.45
N MET A 101 -0.97 0.06 -1.52
CA MET A 101 -0.02 0.34 -0.44
C MET A 101 0.02 1.83 -0.07
N ARG A 102 -0.04 2.73 -1.06
CA ARG A 102 0.00 4.18 -0.82
C ARG A 102 -1.27 4.65 -0.12
N TRP A 103 -2.44 4.19 -0.55
CA TRP A 103 -3.72 4.56 0.06
C TRP A 103 -3.82 4.08 1.50
N ILE A 104 -3.41 2.84 1.79
CA ILE A 104 -3.36 2.32 3.16
C ILE A 104 -2.46 3.19 4.05
N VAL A 105 -1.23 3.51 3.60
CA VAL A 105 -0.31 4.34 4.39
C VAL A 105 -0.86 5.76 4.58
N GLU A 106 -1.46 6.35 3.56
CA GLU A 106 -2.03 7.69 3.64
C GLU A 106 -3.24 7.74 4.58
N ALA A 107 -4.15 6.77 4.47
CA ALA A 107 -5.30 6.63 5.35
C ALA A 107 -4.86 6.40 6.80
N ALA A 108 -3.93 5.47 7.04
CA ALA A 108 -3.37 5.22 8.36
C ALA A 108 -2.73 6.49 8.96
N ARG A 109 -2.03 7.32 8.17
CA ARG A 109 -1.45 8.59 8.66
C ARG A 109 -2.51 9.59 9.10
N LYS A 110 -3.66 9.63 8.43
CA LYS A 110 -4.79 10.53 8.74
C LYS A 110 -5.58 10.10 9.99
N ARG A 111 -5.43 8.85 10.46
CA ARG A 111 -6.08 8.37 11.69
C ARG A 111 -5.56 9.10 12.94
N GLY A 112 -6.43 9.23 13.94
CA GLY A 112 -6.14 9.89 15.22
C GLY A 112 -5.52 8.99 16.31
N ASP A 113 -5.14 7.74 16.02
CA ASP A 113 -4.66 6.81 17.05
C ASP A 113 -3.28 7.23 17.61
N LYS A 114 -2.90 6.67 18.77
CA LYS A 114 -1.71 7.10 19.52
C LYS A 114 -0.38 6.89 18.81
N SER A 115 -0.18 5.74 18.16
CA SER A 115 1.08 5.39 17.49
C SER A 115 0.84 4.99 16.03
N MET A 116 1.84 5.19 15.18
CA MET A 116 1.72 4.80 13.76
C MET A 116 1.52 3.29 13.58
N ALA A 117 2.12 2.46 14.46
CA ALA A 117 1.90 1.01 14.44
C ALA A 117 0.43 0.66 14.70
N LEU A 118 -0.20 1.30 15.69
CA LEU A 118 -1.62 1.10 15.97
C LEU A 118 -2.52 1.64 14.86
N ARG A 119 -2.21 2.83 14.32
CA ARG A 119 -2.95 3.38 13.17
C ARG A 119 -2.93 2.44 11.98
N LEU A 120 -1.76 1.87 11.68
CA LEU A 120 -1.58 0.98 10.55
C LEU A 120 -2.24 -0.38 10.78
N ALA A 121 -2.12 -0.95 11.97
CA ALA A 121 -2.81 -2.19 12.34
C ALA A 121 -4.33 -2.04 12.23
N ASN A 122 -4.87 -0.92 12.73
CA ASN A 122 -6.30 -0.62 12.63
C ASN A 122 -6.73 -0.46 11.16
N GLU A 123 -5.99 0.30 10.35
CA GLU A 123 -6.34 0.46 8.92
C GLU A 123 -6.23 -0.85 8.14
N LEU A 124 -5.24 -1.70 8.43
CA LEU A 124 -5.14 -3.03 7.82
C LEU A 124 -6.26 -3.97 8.27
N THR A 125 -6.70 -3.88 9.53
CA THR A 125 -7.83 -4.65 10.03
C THR A 125 -9.11 -4.21 9.33
N ASP A 126 -9.35 -2.90 9.26
CA ASP A 126 -10.52 -2.33 8.59
C ASP A 126 -10.52 -2.72 7.10
N ALA A 127 -9.37 -2.58 6.42
CA ALA A 127 -9.21 -2.96 5.01
C ALA A 127 -9.46 -4.46 4.76
N ALA A 128 -9.06 -5.34 5.68
CA ALA A 128 -9.36 -6.78 5.59
C ALA A 128 -10.87 -7.05 5.65
N ASP A 129 -11.63 -6.22 6.37
CA ASP A 129 -13.09 -6.30 6.49
C ASP A 129 -13.85 -5.50 5.42
N ASN A 130 -13.15 -4.95 4.41
CA ASN A 130 -13.70 -4.04 3.39
C ASN A 130 -14.38 -2.80 4.01
N LYS A 131 -13.82 -2.31 5.11
CA LYS A 131 -14.26 -1.13 5.81
C LYS A 131 -13.08 -0.15 5.90
N GLY A 132 -13.37 1.14 6.00
CA GLY A 132 -12.33 2.15 6.19
C GLY A 132 -12.18 3.09 5.01
N THR A 133 -11.17 3.96 5.11
CA THR A 133 -11.01 5.10 4.18
C THR A 133 -10.18 4.71 2.96
N ALA A 134 -9.42 3.62 3.04
CA ALA A 134 -8.58 3.12 1.97
C ALA A 134 -9.26 2.11 1.03
N SER A 135 -10.37 1.47 1.46
CA SER A 135 -11.14 0.47 0.71
C SER A 135 -12.11 1.08 -0.29
#